data_AF-A0A0R2GAC9-F1
#
_entry.id   AF-A0A0R2GAC9-F1
#
_cell.length_a   1.000
_cell.length_b   1.000
_cell.length_c   1.000
_cell.angle_alpha   90.00
_cell.angle_beta   90.00
_cell.angle_gamma   90.00
#
_symmetry.space_group_name_H-M   'P 1'
#
loop_
_entity.id
_entity.type
_entity.pdbx_description
1 polymer ?
#
loop_
_entity_poly.entity_id
_entity_poly.type
_entity_poly.pdbx_seq_one_letter_code
_entity_poly.pdbx_strand_id
1 'polypeptide(L)' 'MKYVVLYTDRIKVSETVQKLSGMRYVKKVMVSPLPDVEISFADTVGKMYKLTDEDREKYKNNKE' A
#
# COMPACT_ATOMS: atom_id res chain seq x y z
N MET A 1 25.92 -0.10 -4.84
CA MET A 1 25.47 0.00 -3.44
C MET A 1 24.65 -1.23 -3.09
N LYS A 2 24.93 -1.89 -1.96
CA LYS A 2 24.21 -3.11 -1.54
C LYS A 2 23.13 -2.74 -0.54
N TYR A 3 21.95 -3.33 -0.69
CA TYR A 3 20.85 -3.22 0.26
C TYR A 3 20.26 -4.60 0.52
N VAL A 4 19.55 -4.73 1.62
CA VAL A 4 18.86 -5.97 2.02
C VAL A 4 17.42 -5.62 2.31
N VAL A 5 16.50 -6.48 1.89
CA VAL A 5 15.09 -6.41 2.28
C VAL A 5 14.89 -7.46 3.37
N LEU A 6 14.37 -7.03 4.51
CA LEU A 6 14.10 -7.90 5.65
C LEU A 6 12.59 -7.89 5.91
N TYR A 7 11.99 -9.07 5.91
CA TYR A 7 10.62 -9.26 6.37
C TYR A 7 10.62 -9.52 7.87
N THR A 8 9.74 -8.85 8.61
CA THR A 8 9.60 -8.97 10.06
C THR A 8 8.14 -8.84 10.47
N ASP A 9 7.82 -9.31 11.67
CA ASP A 9 6.50 -9.17 12.27
C ASP A 9 6.19 -7.69 12.54
N ARG A 10 4.95 -7.25 12.25
CA ARG A 10 4.53 -5.85 12.45
C ARG A 10 4.79 -5.34 13.88
N ILE A 11 4.59 -6.22 14.87
CA ILE A 11 4.75 -5.91 16.29
C ILE A 11 6.22 -5.60 16.64
N LYS A 12 7.17 -6.19 15.91
CA LYS A 12 8.61 -6.09 16.17
C LYS A 12 9.31 -5.04 15.31
N VAL A 13 8.60 -4.34 14.43
CA VAL A 13 9.19 -3.37 13.49
C VAL A 13 9.97 -2.29 14.24
N SER A 14 9.37 -1.65 15.24
CA SER A 14 10.00 -0.56 15.99
C SER A 14 11.32 -0.99 16.65
N GLU A 15 11.28 -2.11 17.38
CA GLU A 15 12.47 -2.68 18.04
C GLU A 15 13.56 -3.07 17.03
N THR A 16 13.16 -3.66 15.91
CA THR A 16 14.08 -4.11 14.86
C THR A 16 14.76 -2.91 14.19
N VAL A 17 14.02 -1.84 13.90
CA VAL A 17 14.57 -0.62 13.31
C VAL A 17 15.60 0.02 14.25
N GLN A 18 15.30 0.08 15.54
CA GLN A 18 16.22 0.61 16.55
C GLN A 18 17.53 -0.19 16.58
N LYS A 19 17.44 -1.53 16.63
CA LYS A 19 18.62 -2.41 16.61
C LYS A 19 19.45 -2.25 15.34
N LEU A 20 18.82 -2.22 14.17
CA LEU A 20 19.51 -2.07 12.88
C LEU A 20 20.17 -0.69 12.74
N SER A 21 19.54 0.37 13.25
CA SER A 21 20.08 1.73 13.18
C SER A 21 21.37 1.92 14.00
N GLY A 22 21.57 1.12 15.04
CA GLY A 22 22.77 1.17 15.89
C GLY A 22 23.95 0.34 15.36
N MET A 23 23.79 -0.39 14.25
CA MET A 23 24.84 -1.24 13.71
C MET A 23 25.90 -0.41 12.97
N ARG A 24 27.18 -0.65 13.27
CA ARG A 24 28.34 0.05 12.68
C ARG A 24 28.33 0.11 11.15
N TYR A 25 27.79 -0.92 10.50
CA TYR A 25 27.83 -1.06 9.03
C TYR A 25 26.51 -0.66 8.34
N VAL A 26 25.49 -0.25 9.10
CA VAL A 26 24.20 0.15 8.53
C VAL A 26 24.20 1.67 8.35
N LYS A 27 24.11 2.12 7.10
CA LYS A 27 24.11 3.55 6.78
C LYS A 27 22.72 4.19 6.97
N LYS A 28 21.65 3.43 6.68
CA LYS A 28 20.26 3.89 6.75
C LYS A 28 19.32 2.69 6.87
N VAL A 29 18.30 2.84 7.71
CA VAL A 29 17.16 1.91 7.81
C VAL A 29 15.91 2.65 7.34
N MET A 30 15.06 1.98 6.56
CA MET A 30 13.80 2.54 6.06
C MET A 30 12.71 1.49 6.21
N VAL A 31 11.58 1.89 6.78
CA VAL A 31 10.39 1.04 6.86
C VAL A 31 9.69 1.09 5.50
N SER A 32 9.23 -0.06 5.02
CA SER A 32 8.49 -0.12 3.76
C SER A 32 7.15 0.62 3.91
N PRO A 33 6.75 1.48 2.96
CA PRO A 33 5.44 2.11 2.96
C PRO A 33 4.31 1.17 2.53
N LEU A 34 4.63 -0.01 1.99
CA LEU A 34 3.66 -0.98 1.46
C LEU A 34 2.51 -1.35 2.43
N PRO A 35 2.73 -1.51 3.75
CA PRO A 35 1.65 -1.81 4.68
C PRO A 35 0.60 -0.72 4.79
N ASP A 36 0.99 0.54 4.51
CA ASP A 36 0.13 1.72 4.61
C ASP A 36 -0.49 2.09 3.26
N VAL A 37 -0.16 1.35 2.19
CA VAL A 37 -0.83 1.51 0.90
C VAL A 37 -2.22 0.91 1.00
N GLU A 38 -3.25 1.75 0.92
CA GLU A 38 -4.64 1.30 0.81
C GLU A 38 -4.85 0.58 -0.52
N ILE A 39 -5.02 -0.74 -0.46
CA ILE A 39 -5.33 -1.60 -1.63
C ILE A 39 -6.86 -1.70 -1.83
N SER A 40 -7.65 -1.22 -0.87
CA SER A 40 -9.11 -1.21 -0.97
C SER A 40 -9.58 0.01 -1.77
N PHE A 41 -9.76 -0.18 -3.08
CA PHE A 41 -10.32 0.85 -3.97
C PHE A 41 -11.86 0.90 -3.92
N ALA A 42 -12.52 -0.01 -3.20
CA ALA A 42 -13.98 -0.10 -3.18
C ALA A 42 -14.64 1.20 -2.71
N ASP A 43 -14.09 1.82 -1.65
CA ASP A 43 -14.62 3.06 -1.07
C ASP A 43 -14.24 4.30 -1.89
N THR A 44 -13.14 4.24 -2.64
CA THR A 44 -12.63 5.35 -3.46
C THR A 44 -13.31 5.39 -4.82
N VAL A 45 -13.61 4.24 -5.43
CA VAL A 45 -14.28 4.14 -6.73
C VAL A 45 -15.67 4.77 -6.69
N GLY A 46 -16.44 4.51 -5.63
CA GLY A 46 -17.78 5.08 -5.46
C GLY A 46 -17.82 6.59 -5.17
N LYS A 47 -16.71 7.18 -4.66
CA LYS A 47 -16.66 8.61 -4.27
C LYS A 47 -15.92 9.49 -5.28
N MET A 48 -14.88 8.99 -5.95
CA MET A 48 -14.04 9.79 -6.84
C MET A 48 -14.35 9.61 -8.32
N TYR A 49 -14.92 8.48 -8.73
CA TYR A 49 -15.18 8.21 -10.14
C TYR A 49 -16.67 8.32 -10.43
N LYS A 50 -17.02 9.31 -11.25
CA LYS A 50 -18.38 9.45 -11.79
C LYS A 50 -18.55 8.44 -12.92
N LEU A 51 -19.63 7.67 -12.89
CA LEU A 51 -19.99 6.77 -14.00
C LEU A 51 -19.95 7.55 -15.31
N THR A 52 -19.23 7.02 -16.30
CA THR A 52 -19.20 7.60 -17.65
C THR A 52 -20.56 7.41 -18.32
N ASP A 53 -20.86 8.22 -19.33
CA ASP A 53 -22.13 8.10 -20.05
C ASP A 53 -22.22 6.74 -20.79
N GLU A 54 -21.08 6.18 -21.21
CA GLU A 54 -20.95 4.84 -21.80
C GLU A 54 -21.37 3.73 -20.82
N ASP A 55 -20.95 3.82 -19.55
CA ASP A 55 -21.36 2.86 -18.52
C ASP A 55 -22.86 2.91 -18.24
N ARG A 56 -23.47 4.10 -18.28
CA ARG A 56 -24.92 4.30 -18.02
C ARG A 56 -25.79 3.65 -19.08
N GLU A 57 -25.37 3.69 -20.35
CA GLU A 57 -26.10 3.05 -21.44
C GLU A 57 -26.06 1.52 -21.33
N LYS A 58 -24.93 0.96 -20.89
CA LYS A 58 -24.79 -0.49 -20.65
C LYS A 58 -25.74 -1.00 -19.55
N TYR A 59 -25.95 -0.23 -18.48
CA TYR A 59 -26.89 -0.61 -17.41
C TYR A 59 -28.37 -0.41 -17.78
N LYS A 60 -28.68 0.44 -18.77
CA LYS A 60 -30.05 0.56 -19.30
C LYS A 60 -30.45 -0.64 -20.15
N ASN A 61 -29.51 -1.20 -20.91
CA ASN A 61 -29.77 -2.31 -21.83
C ASN A 61 -29.78 -3.69 -21.14
N ASN A 62 -29.38 -3.78 -19.87
CA ASN A 62 -29.36 -5.03 -19.08
C ASN A 62 -30.61 -5.20 -18.17
N LYS A 63 -31.70 -4.50 -18.47
CA LYS A 63 -32.97 -4.56 -17.73
C LYS A 63 -34.12 -5.28 -18.48
N GLU A 64 -33.79 -6.10 -19.48
CA GLU A 64 -34.72 -7.09 -20.05
C GLU A 64 -34.54 -8.46 -19.38
#